data_AF-X1LUG2-F1
#
_entry.id   AF-X1LUG2-F1
#
_cell.length_a   1.000
_cell.length_b   1.000
_cell.length_c   1.000
_cell.angle_alpha   90.00
_cell.angle_beta   90.00
_cell.angle_gamma   90.00
#
_symmetry.space_group_name_H-M   'P 1'
#
loop_
_entity.id
_entity.type
_entity.pdbx_description
1 polymer ?
#
loop_
_entity_poly.entity_id
_entity_poly.type
_entity_poly.pdbx_seq_one_letter_code
_entity_poly.pdbx_strand_id
1 'polypeptide(L)' 'MSAAEAIDHILDVMGEYGLRSTANIDTLIWAIGDSAESQEEDSDSDDY' A
#
# COMPACT_ATOMS: atom_id res chain seq x y z
N MET A 1 -9.93 -1.46 -5.75
CA MET A 1 -9.03 -2.22 -4.88
C MET A 1 -8.35 -1.22 -3.98
N SER A 2 -8.63 -1.28 -2.68
CA SER A 2 -8.02 -0.42 -1.68
C SER A 2 -6.57 -0.85 -1.41
N ALA A 3 -5.75 0.03 -0.83
CA ALA A 3 -4.40 -0.32 -0.42
C ALA A 3 -4.38 -1.46 0.61
N ALA A 4 -5.37 -1.50 1.52
CA ALA A 4 -5.54 -2.60 2.47
C ALA A 4 -5.80 -3.93 1.75
N GLU A 5 -6.69 -3.97 0.75
CA GLU A 5 -6.94 -5.17 -0.06
C GLU A 5 -5.71 -5.60 -0.87
N ALA A 6 -4.91 -4.65 -1.36
CA ALA A 6 -3.69 -4.96 -2.10
C ALA A 6 -2.61 -5.57 -1.20
N ILE A 7 -2.43 -5.02 0.01
CA ILE A 7 -1.49 -5.54 1.01
C ILE A 7 -1.92 -6.95 1.45
N ASP A 8 -3.21 -7.13 1.75
CA ASP A 8 -3.76 -8.44 2.16
C ASP A 8 -3.53 -9.51 1.08
N HIS A 9 -3.77 -9.16 -0.19
CA HIS A 9 -3.52 -10.07 -1.30
C HIS A 9 -2.03 -10.44 -1.46
N ILE A 10 -1.11 -9.51 -1.24
CA ILE A 10 0.34 -9.79 -1.25
C ILE A 10 0.70 -10.79 -0.16
N LEU A 11 0.17 -10.60 1.05
CA LEU A 11 0.43 -11.49 2.19
C LEU A 11 -0.15 -12.89 1.97
N ASP A 12 -1.34 -12.99 1.39
CA ASP A 12 -1.98 -14.27 1.08
C ASP A 12 -1.17 -15.09 0.06
N VAL A 13 -0.77 -14.47 -1.06
CA VAL A 13 0.10 -15.11 -2.07
C VAL A 13 1.44 -15.54 -1.45
N MET A 14 2.04 -14.71 -0.60
CA MET A 14 3.27 -15.11 0.10
C MET A 14 3.06 -16.32 1.00
N GLY A 15 1.92 -16.39 1.69
CA GLY A 15 1.52 -17.55 2.49
C GLY A 15 1.35 -18.82 1.65
N GLU A 16 0.65 -18.71 0.52
CA GLU A 16 0.39 -19.82 -0.41
C GLU A 16 1.69 -20.46 -0.93
N TYR A 17 2.68 -19.64 -1.26
CA TYR A 17 3.95 -20.09 -1.81
C TYR A 17 5.05 -20.27 -0.76
N GLY A 18 4.76 -20.10 0.54
CA GLY A 18 5.74 -20.21 1.62
C GLY A 18 6.90 -19.20 1.50
N LEU A 19 6.63 -18.06 0.86
CA LEU A 19 7.62 -16.99 0.66
C LEU A 19 7.86 -16.29 1.99
N ARG A 20 9.14 -16.05 2.29
CA ARG A 20 9.51 -15.19 3.41
C ARG A 20 9.50 -13.74 2.99
N SER A 21 9.04 -12.87 3.88
CA SER A 21 9.23 -11.44 3.66
C SER A 21 10.71 -11.11 3.56
N THR A 22 11.01 -10.19 2.66
CA THR A 22 12.34 -9.64 2.44
C THR A 22 12.24 -8.13 2.60
N ALA A 23 13.37 -7.47 2.85
CA ALA A 23 13.40 -6.02 2.98
C ALA A 23 12.72 -5.29 1.80
N ASN A 24 12.81 -5.84 0.58
CA ASN A 24 12.17 -5.28 -0.60
C ASN A 24 10.64 -5.40 -0.56
N ILE A 25 10.12 -6.52 -0.07
CA ILE A 25 8.67 -6.75 0.08
C ILE A 25 8.12 -5.89 1.22
N ASP A 26 8.84 -5.79 2.34
CA ASP A 26 8.45 -4.92 3.45
C ASP A 26 8.40 -3.45 2.99
N THR A 27 9.39 -3.01 2.19
CA THR A 27 9.42 -1.66 1.60
C THR A 27 8.24 -1.44 0.66
N LEU A 28 7.87 -2.45 -0.14
CA LEU A 28 6.71 -2.37 -1.04
C LEU A 28 5.40 -2.24 -0.25
N ILE A 29 5.19 -3.06 0.77
CA ILE A 29 3.99 -3.00 1.64
C ILE A 29 3.89 -1.63 2.31
N TRP A 30 5.01 -1.10 2.80
CA TRP A 30 5.05 0.22 3.42
C TRP A 30 4.70 1.34 2.43
N ALA A 31 5.28 1.33 1.23
CA ALA A 31 5.00 2.34 0.20
C ALA A 31 3.54 2.33 -0.28
N ILE A 32 2.91 1.15 -0.34
CA ILE A 32 1.50 1.01 -0.68
C ILE A 32 0.61 1.61 0.42
N GLY A 33 0.94 1.37 1.70
CA GLY A 33 0.24 1.99 2.83
C GLY A 33 0.39 3.52 2.85
N ASP A 34 1.62 4.00 2.71
CA ASP A 34 1.97 5.42 2.74
C ASP A 34 1.33 6.21 1.57
N SER A 35 1.27 5.63 0.37
CA SER A 35 0.59 6.24 -0.78
C SER A 35 -0.93 6.31 -0.62
N ALA A 36 -1.50 5.46 0.24
CA ALA A 36 -2.93 5.49 0.57
C ALA A 36 -3.26 6.55 1.61
N GLU A 37 -2.34 6.81 2.55
CA GLU A 37 -2.44 7.90 3.52
C GLU A 37 -2.14 9.27 2.88
N SER A 38 -1.21 9.33 1.93
CA SER A 38 -0.85 10.57 1.20
C SER A 38 -1.89 11.02 0.17
N GLN A 39 -3.03 10.35 0.09
CA GLN A 39 -4.17 10.73 -0.75
C GLN A 39 -5.12 11.70 -0.03
N GLU A 40 -4.63 12.40 1.01
CA GLU A 40 -5.23 13.62 1.52
C GLU A 40 -5.14 14.71 0.44
N GLU A 41 -6.21 14.73 -0.36
CA GLU A 41 -6.69 15.78 -1.24
C GLU A 41 -5.94 17.12 -1.15
N ASP A 42 -5.28 17.51 -2.25
CA ASP A 42 -5.10 18.92 -2.62
C ASP A 42 -6.50 19.54 -2.86
N SER A 43 -7.26 19.74 -1.79
CA SER A 43 -8.56 20.43 -1.77
C SER A 43 -8.39 21.80 -1.09
N ASP A 44 -7.67 22.72 -1.73
CA ASP A 44 -7.81 24.18 -1.58
C ASP A 44 -6.77 24.86 -2.50
N SER A 45 -6.98 25.96 -3.21
CA SER A 45 -8.05 26.96 -3.18
C SER A 45 -7.84 27.79 -4.46
N ASP A 46 -8.85 27.91 -5.32
CA ASP A 46 -8.87 29.00 -6.31
C ASP A 46 -10.26 29.66 -6.24
N ASP A 47 -10.44 30.38 -5.13
CA ASP A 47 -11.48 31.39 -4.97
C ASP A 47 -10.95 32.71 -5.57
N TYR A 48 -11.14 32.93 -6.88
CA TYR A 48 -11.07 34.25 -7.53
C TYR A 48 -11.96 34.35 -8.78
#